data_AF-A0A955SCI3-F1
#
_entry.id   AF-A0A955SCI3-F1
#
_cell.length_a   1.000
_cell.length_b   1.000
_cell.length_c   1.000
_cell.angle_alpha   90.00
_cell.angle_beta   90.00
_cell.angle_gamma   90.00
#
_symmetry.space_group_name_H-M   'P 1'
#
loop_
_entity.id
_entity.type
_entity.pdbx_description
1 polymer ?
#
loop_
_entity_poly.entity_id
_entity_poly.type
_entity_poly.pdbx_seq_one_letter_code
_entity_poly.pdbx_strand_id
1 'polypeptide(L)'
;KNLGPDSEPISITFENCLMKNGVREGLVPEEVANPKGYGWAGISLGAMKTEGVKGTVDFINCTVDGAGKECVKVFDKDPDNVQITFTNCNFSDPWLVHHPDYAGYRVPILFEVRRPHLSERIGGVKFVDCEVFDSVPRPVIYLENPHNQNSLEKVSGDIAVISPHEPKIRIGQDPIDVDLEVTQAKWEIEKVEDKPDADAE
;
A
#
# COMPACT_ATOMS: atom_id res chain seq x y z
N LYS A 1 6.30 -29.49 0.13
CA LYS A 1 5.70 -29.38 1.49
C LYS A 1 5.34 -27.93 1.69
N ASN A 2 4.13 -27.61 2.16
CA ASN A 2 3.77 -26.22 2.48
C ASN A 2 4.51 -25.79 3.76
N LEU A 3 4.92 -24.53 3.83
CA LEU A 3 5.53 -23.97 5.04
C LEU A 3 4.47 -23.84 6.14
N GLY A 4 4.86 -24.09 7.39
CA GLY A 4 4.01 -24.06 8.57
C GLY A 4 4.79 -23.70 9.84
N PRO A 5 4.20 -23.86 11.03
CA PRO A 5 4.79 -23.34 12.28
C PRO A 5 6.14 -23.98 12.63
N ASP A 6 6.33 -25.26 12.29
CA ASP A 6 7.57 -26.01 12.54
C ASP A 6 8.62 -25.82 11.43
N SER A 7 8.35 -24.97 10.44
CA SER A 7 9.33 -24.67 9.39
C SER A 7 10.32 -23.62 9.89
N GLU A 8 11.57 -23.72 9.44
CA GLU A 8 12.56 -22.65 9.69
C GLU A 8 11.99 -21.29 9.24
N PRO A 9 12.23 -20.21 10.01
CA PRO A 9 11.78 -18.89 9.62
C PRO A 9 12.33 -18.49 8.25
N ILE A 10 11.49 -17.83 7.46
CA ILE A 10 11.89 -17.30 6.15
C ILE A 10 12.31 -15.84 6.27
N SER A 11 13.25 -15.41 5.44
CA SER A 11 13.59 -14.00 5.27
C SER A 11 13.69 -13.70 3.79
N ILE A 12 12.94 -12.70 3.33
CA ILE A 12 12.87 -12.29 1.93
C ILE A 12 13.11 -10.79 1.88
N THR A 13 14.00 -10.34 0.99
CA THR A 13 14.31 -8.93 0.81
C THR A 13 14.16 -8.54 -0.65
N PHE A 14 13.44 -7.45 -0.90
CA PHE A 14 13.25 -6.83 -2.19
C PHE A 14 13.88 -5.43 -2.13
N GLU A 15 14.83 -5.14 -3.01
CA GLU A 15 15.56 -3.87 -3.00
C GLU A 15 15.46 -3.17 -4.35
N ASN A 16 15.39 -1.84 -4.35
CA ASN A 16 15.44 -1.01 -5.55
C ASN A 16 14.39 -1.41 -6.62
N CYS A 17 13.19 -1.74 -6.18
CA CYS A 17 12.13 -2.20 -7.07
C CYS A 17 11.38 -1.02 -7.69
N LEU A 18 11.02 -1.15 -8.97
CA LEU A 18 10.10 -0.23 -9.63
C LEU A 18 8.89 -1.02 -10.15
N MET A 19 7.73 -0.73 -9.59
CA MET A 19 6.44 -1.29 -9.99
C MET A 19 5.65 -0.21 -10.69
N LYS A 20 5.75 -0.17 -12.02
CA LYS A 20 5.00 0.76 -12.86
C LYS A 20 3.83 0.05 -13.51
N ASN A 21 2.63 0.23 -12.95
CA ASN A 21 1.43 -0.44 -13.44
C ASN A 21 0.71 0.38 -14.51
N GLY A 22 1.44 0.66 -15.59
CA GLY A 22 0.85 0.75 -16.92
C GLY A 22 0.16 2.05 -17.33
N VAL A 23 0.16 3.12 -16.53
CA VAL A 23 -0.19 4.44 -17.07
C VAL A 23 1.08 5.09 -17.62
N ARG A 24 1.31 4.86 -18.92
CA ARG A 24 2.20 5.73 -19.70
C ARG A 24 1.57 7.12 -19.80
N GLU A 25 2.37 8.17 -19.88
CA GLU A 25 1.88 9.48 -20.32
C GLU A 25 1.09 9.31 -21.63
N GLY A 26 -0.07 9.95 -21.72
CA GLY A 26 -0.91 9.93 -22.92
C GLY A 26 -1.90 8.78 -23.07
N LEU A 27 -2.21 8.01 -22.01
CA LEU A 27 -3.36 7.11 -22.06
C LEU A 27 -4.65 7.88 -22.33
N VAL A 28 -5.42 7.42 -23.32
CA VAL A 28 -6.75 7.99 -23.58
C VAL A 28 -7.77 7.41 -22.60
N PRO A 29 -8.85 8.14 -22.26
CA PRO A 29 -9.85 7.69 -21.28
C PRO A 29 -10.40 6.27 -21.51
N GLU A 30 -10.43 5.80 -22.76
CA GLU A 30 -10.89 4.46 -23.16
C GLU A 30 -9.91 3.35 -22.74
N GLU A 31 -8.60 3.63 -22.71
CA GLU A 31 -7.60 2.68 -22.24
C GLU A 31 -7.66 2.53 -20.72
N VAL A 32 -7.94 3.60 -19.98
CA VAL A 32 -8.20 3.57 -18.53
C VAL A 32 -9.49 2.80 -18.20
N ALA A 33 -10.45 2.80 -19.12
CA ALA A 33 -11.72 2.10 -18.98
C ALA A 33 -11.64 0.58 -19.24
N ASN A 34 -10.50 0.04 -19.70
CA ASN A 34 -10.33 -1.40 -19.93
C ASN A 34 -9.58 -2.08 -18.77
N PRO A 35 -10.28 -2.64 -17.76
CA PRO A 35 -9.66 -3.21 -16.57
C PRO A 35 -8.85 -4.49 -16.83
N LYS A 36 -8.90 -5.06 -18.05
CA LYS A 36 -8.21 -6.32 -18.37
C LYS A 36 -6.69 -6.17 -18.60
N GLY A 37 -6.20 -4.93 -18.76
CA GLY A 37 -4.80 -4.64 -19.10
C GLY A 37 -3.92 -4.23 -17.93
N TYR A 38 -4.47 -4.00 -16.73
CA TYR A 38 -3.73 -3.37 -15.63
C TYR A 38 -3.59 -4.29 -14.42
N GLY A 39 -2.44 -4.18 -13.75
CA GLY A 39 -2.18 -4.89 -12.50
C GLY A 39 -3.20 -4.52 -11.42
N TRP A 40 -3.52 -5.47 -10.54
CA TRP A 40 -4.54 -5.29 -9.51
C TRP A 40 -4.05 -4.32 -8.42
N ALA A 41 -3.03 -4.68 -7.65
CA ALA A 41 -2.35 -3.80 -6.70
C ALA A 41 -0.85 -3.74 -7.04
N GLY A 42 -0.14 -2.71 -6.57
CA GLY A 42 1.32 -2.65 -6.70
C GLY A 42 2.01 -3.80 -5.96
N ILE A 43 1.79 -3.84 -4.64
CA ILE A 43 2.31 -4.87 -3.73
C ILE A 43 1.11 -5.54 -3.05
N SER A 44 1.02 -6.87 -3.15
CA SER A 44 -0.02 -7.67 -2.49
C SER A 44 0.61 -8.70 -1.57
N LEU A 45 0.30 -8.61 -0.28
CA LEU A 45 0.90 -9.43 0.78
C LEU A 45 -0.23 -10.09 1.57
N GLY A 46 -0.30 -11.41 1.55
CA GLY A 46 -1.40 -12.07 2.22
C GLY A 46 -1.37 -13.59 2.25
N ALA A 47 -2.45 -14.14 2.78
CA ALA A 47 -2.60 -15.58 3.09
C ALA A 47 -1.52 -16.11 4.05
N MET A 48 -1.01 -15.25 4.93
CA MET A 48 -0.07 -15.59 5.99
C MET A 48 -0.87 -15.96 7.24
N LYS A 49 -1.53 -17.13 7.15
CA LYS A 49 -2.47 -17.67 8.16
C LYS A 49 -1.84 -17.80 9.55
N THR A 50 -2.63 -17.83 10.63
CA THR A 50 -2.17 -17.95 12.03
C THR A 50 -1.21 -19.12 12.26
N GLU A 51 -1.52 -20.30 11.72
CA GLU A 51 -0.63 -21.48 11.75
C GLU A 51 0.38 -21.49 10.58
N GLY A 52 0.94 -20.32 10.27
CA GLY A 52 1.85 -20.07 9.17
C GLY A 52 3.31 -20.18 9.58
N VAL A 53 4.20 -20.05 8.60
CA VAL A 53 5.64 -19.89 8.86
C VAL A 53 5.93 -18.51 9.44
N LYS A 54 6.94 -18.43 10.30
CA LYS A 54 7.44 -17.16 10.84
C LYS A 54 8.48 -16.54 9.90
N GLY A 55 8.77 -15.26 10.04
CA GLY A 55 9.83 -14.66 9.24
C GLY A 55 9.74 -13.15 9.04
N THR A 56 10.49 -12.68 8.04
CA THR A 56 10.47 -11.28 7.58
C THR A 56 10.30 -11.19 6.07
N VAL A 57 9.64 -10.11 5.63
CA VAL A 57 9.64 -9.65 4.25
C VAL A 57 9.93 -8.15 4.25
N ASP A 58 11.08 -7.78 3.70
CA ASP A 58 11.57 -6.40 3.72
C ASP A 58 11.59 -5.82 2.29
N PHE A 59 10.95 -4.67 2.11
CA PHE A 59 10.98 -3.88 0.88
C PHE A 59 11.80 -2.63 1.14
N ILE A 60 12.91 -2.45 0.42
CA ILE A 60 13.87 -1.36 0.64
C ILE A 60 14.02 -0.58 -0.65
N ASN A 61 13.78 0.74 -0.59
CA ASN A 61 13.89 1.63 -1.74
C ASN A 61 13.02 1.19 -2.93
N CYS A 62 11.76 0.85 -2.66
CA CYS A 62 10.81 0.39 -3.68
C CYS A 62 9.81 1.48 -4.04
N THR A 63 9.52 1.64 -5.33
CA THR A 63 8.52 2.57 -5.84
C THR A 63 7.36 1.80 -6.47
N VAL A 64 6.13 2.11 -6.05
CA VAL A 64 4.91 1.76 -6.77
C VAL A 64 4.36 3.03 -7.40
N ASP A 65 4.31 3.04 -8.73
CA ASP A 65 3.82 4.17 -9.51
C ASP A 65 2.66 3.75 -10.41
N GLY A 66 1.50 4.36 -10.17
CA GLY A 66 0.32 4.17 -10.99
C GLY A 66 -0.33 2.80 -10.83
N ALA A 67 -0.67 2.39 -9.61
CA ALA A 67 -1.35 1.13 -9.37
C ALA A 67 -2.80 1.13 -9.91
N GLY A 68 -3.22 0.02 -10.51
CA GLY A 68 -4.60 -0.14 -11.00
C GLY A 68 -5.63 -0.01 -9.88
N LYS A 69 -5.29 -0.48 -8.67
CA LYS A 69 -6.01 -0.25 -7.41
C LYS A 69 -5.06 0.26 -6.33
N GLU A 70 -4.88 -0.47 -5.24
CA GLU A 70 -4.07 -0.05 -4.10
C GLU A 70 -2.58 -0.14 -4.43
N CYS A 71 -1.77 0.76 -3.89
CA CYS A 71 -0.32 0.62 -3.97
C CYS A 71 0.15 -0.55 -3.12
N VAL A 72 -0.38 -0.66 -1.90
CA VAL A 72 -0.11 -1.77 -0.98
C VAL A 72 -1.42 -2.37 -0.52
N LYS A 73 -1.53 -3.69 -0.63
CA LYS A 73 -2.63 -4.47 -0.11
C LYS A 73 -2.12 -5.57 0.82
N VAL A 74 -2.51 -5.50 2.08
CA VAL A 74 -2.27 -6.53 3.09
C VAL A 74 -3.58 -7.26 3.35
N PHE A 75 -3.62 -8.57 3.18
CA PHE A 75 -4.88 -9.33 3.34
C PHE A 75 -4.69 -10.71 3.97
N ASP A 76 -5.62 -11.12 4.84
CA ASP A 76 -5.59 -12.45 5.50
C ASP A 76 -4.21 -12.81 6.09
N LYS A 77 -3.57 -11.83 6.75
CA LYS A 77 -2.24 -11.97 7.33
C LYS A 77 -2.33 -11.82 8.84
N ASP A 78 -1.95 -12.88 9.55
CA ASP A 78 -1.82 -12.83 10.99
C ASP A 78 -0.66 -11.88 11.38
N PRO A 79 -0.87 -10.99 12.36
CA PRO A 79 0.14 -10.03 12.79
C PRO A 79 1.39 -10.69 13.41
N ASP A 80 1.31 -11.92 13.91
CA ASP A 80 2.38 -12.58 14.66
C ASP A 80 3.29 -13.49 13.82
N ASN A 81 3.05 -13.62 12.52
CA ASN A 81 3.78 -14.59 11.68
C ASN A 81 4.98 -14.00 10.94
N VAL A 82 4.71 -13.38 9.80
CA VAL A 82 5.73 -12.75 8.97
C VAL A 82 5.64 -11.26 9.22
N GLN A 83 6.71 -10.66 9.75
CA GLN A 83 6.83 -9.21 9.86
C GLN A 83 7.11 -8.64 8.47
N ILE A 84 6.40 -7.57 8.11
CA ILE A 84 6.61 -6.88 6.83
C ILE A 84 7.20 -5.51 7.14
N THR A 85 8.27 -5.14 6.45
CA THR A 85 8.89 -3.81 6.60
C THR A 85 8.96 -3.14 5.23
N PHE A 86 8.50 -1.90 5.15
CA PHE A 86 8.76 -1.00 4.03
C PHE A 86 9.74 0.07 4.50
N THR A 87 10.86 0.23 3.82
CA THR A 87 11.90 1.21 4.16
C THR A 87 12.22 2.05 2.94
N ASN A 88 12.06 3.37 3.06
CA ASN A 88 12.29 4.32 1.97
C ASN A 88 11.46 3.98 0.72
N CYS A 89 10.20 3.60 0.90
CA CYS A 89 9.31 3.23 -0.21
C CYS A 89 8.41 4.41 -0.61
N ASN A 90 8.17 4.56 -1.91
CA ASN A 90 7.29 5.60 -2.45
C ASN A 90 6.09 4.96 -3.15
N PHE A 91 4.89 5.48 -2.86
CA PHE A 91 3.62 4.97 -3.39
C PHE A 91 2.84 6.13 -4.03
N SER A 92 2.69 6.12 -5.36
CA SER A 92 2.00 7.17 -6.10
C SER A 92 0.83 6.65 -6.92
N ASP A 93 -0.17 7.51 -7.07
CA ASP A 93 -1.29 7.36 -8.00
C ASP A 93 -1.99 5.99 -7.92
N PRO A 94 -2.60 5.65 -6.76
CA PRO A 94 -3.40 4.45 -6.66
C PRO A 94 -4.78 4.66 -7.29
N TRP A 95 -5.38 3.58 -7.77
CA TRP A 95 -6.70 3.54 -8.39
C TRP A 95 -6.77 4.29 -9.72
N LEU A 96 -5.73 4.19 -10.54
CA LEU A 96 -5.75 4.78 -11.88
C LEU A 96 -6.79 4.12 -12.80
N VAL A 97 -7.23 2.90 -12.49
CA VAL A 97 -8.17 2.15 -13.31
C VAL A 97 -9.54 2.11 -12.65
N HIS A 98 -10.57 2.35 -13.43
CA HIS A 98 -11.93 2.23 -12.95
C HIS A 98 -12.34 0.76 -12.83
N HIS A 99 -12.58 0.30 -11.60
CA HIS A 99 -13.14 -1.02 -11.32
C HIS A 99 -14.60 -0.88 -10.85
N PRO A 100 -15.60 -0.92 -11.77
CA PRO A 100 -17.00 -0.68 -11.43
C PRO A 100 -17.57 -1.72 -10.46
N ASP A 101 -17.09 -2.96 -10.55
CA ASP A 101 -17.57 -4.06 -9.71
C ASP A 101 -16.88 -4.11 -8.34
N TYR A 102 -15.92 -3.21 -8.07
CA TYR A 102 -15.28 -3.13 -6.76
C TYR A 102 -16.07 -2.20 -5.84
N ALA A 103 -16.71 -2.79 -4.84
CA ALA A 103 -17.53 -2.10 -3.84
C ALA A 103 -16.76 -1.68 -2.58
N GLY A 104 -15.49 -2.07 -2.45
CA GLY A 104 -14.67 -1.74 -1.28
C GLY A 104 -14.10 -0.33 -1.31
N TYR A 105 -13.27 0.00 -0.32
CA TYR A 105 -12.67 1.32 -0.22
C TYR A 105 -11.48 1.49 -1.16
N ARG A 106 -11.52 2.57 -1.94
CA ARG A 106 -10.46 2.89 -2.90
C ARG A 106 -9.37 3.72 -2.24
N VAL A 107 -8.37 3.10 -1.64
CA VAL A 107 -7.28 3.79 -0.91
C VAL A 107 -5.87 3.39 -1.39
N PRO A 108 -4.82 4.19 -1.11
CA PRO A 108 -3.43 3.83 -1.37
C PRO A 108 -2.97 2.55 -0.67
N ILE A 109 -3.25 2.42 0.62
CA ILE A 109 -2.83 1.29 1.45
C ILE A 109 -4.06 0.66 2.10
N LEU A 110 -4.32 -0.60 1.76
CA LEU A 110 -5.50 -1.33 2.23
C LEU A 110 -5.08 -2.54 3.08
N PHE A 111 -5.68 -2.64 4.26
CA PHE A 111 -5.71 -3.84 5.07
C PHE A 111 -7.09 -4.48 4.93
N GLU A 112 -7.16 -5.79 4.66
CA GLU A 112 -8.44 -6.48 4.43
C GLU A 112 -8.45 -7.89 5.02
N VAL A 113 -9.43 -8.20 5.88
CA VAL A 113 -9.70 -9.60 6.28
C VAL A 113 -10.81 -10.17 5.42
N ARG A 114 -10.43 -10.97 4.42
CA ARG A 114 -11.34 -11.59 3.43
C ARG A 114 -11.78 -12.99 3.85
N ARG A 115 -10.88 -13.72 4.50
CA ARG A 115 -11.02 -15.12 4.89
C ARG A 115 -10.64 -15.27 6.36
N PRO A 116 -11.58 -14.98 7.28
CA PRO A 116 -11.32 -15.06 8.73
C PRO A 116 -10.77 -16.41 9.19
N HIS A 117 -11.13 -17.51 8.51
CA HIS A 117 -10.60 -18.85 8.78
C HIS A 117 -9.09 -19.01 8.48
N LEU A 118 -8.46 -18.07 7.77
CA LEU A 118 -7.01 -18.03 7.59
C LEU A 118 -6.37 -17.17 8.67
N SER A 119 -6.94 -16.00 8.93
CA SER A 119 -6.56 -15.16 10.06
C SER A 119 -7.73 -14.25 10.43
N GLU A 120 -8.06 -14.23 11.72
CA GLU A 120 -9.08 -13.36 12.29
C GLU A 120 -8.54 -11.97 12.59
N ARG A 121 -7.22 -11.79 12.56
CA ARG A 121 -6.52 -10.54 12.90
C ARG A 121 -5.73 -10.06 11.70
N ILE A 122 -5.33 -8.79 11.69
CA ILE A 122 -4.51 -8.26 10.61
C ILE A 122 -3.53 -7.20 11.08
N GLY A 123 -2.33 -7.22 10.50
CA GLY A 123 -1.31 -6.21 10.73
C GLY A 123 0.07 -6.84 10.79
N GLY A 124 0.98 -6.43 11.69
CA GLY A 124 2.39 -6.88 11.68
C GLY A 124 3.14 -6.29 10.48
N VAL A 125 3.03 -4.97 10.32
CA VAL A 125 3.59 -4.19 9.20
C VAL A 125 4.27 -2.95 9.75
N LYS A 126 5.46 -2.63 9.24
CA LYS A 126 6.23 -1.46 9.64
C LYS A 126 6.54 -0.60 8.42
N PHE A 127 6.30 0.70 8.54
CA PHE A 127 6.70 1.71 7.56
C PHE A 127 7.89 2.51 8.13
N VAL A 128 8.92 2.72 7.33
CA VAL A 128 10.10 3.49 7.73
C VAL A 128 10.39 4.44 6.58
N ASP A 129 10.26 5.74 6.82
CA ASP A 129 10.52 6.79 5.82
C ASP A 129 9.76 6.55 4.51
N CYS A 130 8.47 6.21 4.59
CA CYS A 130 7.67 5.96 3.40
C CYS A 130 6.91 7.21 2.95
N GLU A 131 6.65 7.30 1.65
CA GLU A 131 5.92 8.41 1.05
C GLU A 131 4.69 7.91 0.30
N VAL A 132 3.59 8.66 0.41
CA VAL A 132 2.39 8.45 -0.40
C VAL A 132 2.04 9.73 -1.14
N PHE A 133 1.92 9.66 -2.46
CA PHE A 133 1.33 10.71 -3.29
C PHE A 133 -0.09 10.32 -3.68
N ASP A 134 -1.07 11.14 -3.29
CA ASP A 134 -2.48 10.92 -3.63
C ASP A 134 -3.25 12.24 -3.64
N SER A 135 -3.69 12.66 -4.82
CA SER A 135 -4.43 13.91 -4.99
C SER A 135 -5.92 13.79 -4.66
N VAL A 136 -6.42 12.60 -4.36
CA VAL A 136 -7.85 12.36 -4.11
C VAL A 136 -8.17 12.54 -2.61
N PRO A 137 -9.28 13.20 -2.23
CA PRO A 137 -9.64 13.42 -0.82
C PRO A 137 -10.20 12.15 -0.15
N ARG A 138 -9.32 11.20 0.19
CA ARG A 138 -9.66 9.90 0.78
C ARG A 138 -8.67 9.51 1.89
N PRO A 139 -8.97 8.47 2.69
CA PRO A 139 -7.99 7.92 3.62
C PRO A 139 -6.79 7.35 2.88
N VAL A 140 -5.60 7.57 3.43
CA VAL A 140 -4.33 7.00 2.94
C VAL A 140 -4.24 5.52 3.32
N ILE A 141 -4.67 5.22 4.55
CA ILE A 141 -4.77 3.87 5.09
C ILE A 141 -6.21 3.56 5.45
N TYR A 142 -6.67 2.38 5.03
CA TYR A 142 -7.97 1.86 5.40
C TYR A 142 -7.88 0.40 5.84
N LEU A 143 -8.57 0.07 6.93
CA LEU A 143 -8.90 -1.29 7.30
C LEU A 143 -10.32 -1.61 6.81
N GLU A 144 -10.41 -2.48 5.82
CA GLU A 144 -11.66 -3.08 5.38
C GLU A 144 -11.97 -4.30 6.23
N ASN A 145 -12.93 -4.11 7.15
CA ASN A 145 -13.43 -5.16 8.01
C ASN A 145 -14.97 -5.21 7.98
N PRO A 146 -15.56 -6.09 7.17
CA PRO A 146 -17.02 -6.21 7.08
C PRO A 146 -17.68 -6.79 8.34
N HIS A 147 -16.90 -7.40 9.26
CA HIS A 147 -17.43 -8.10 10.43
C HIS A 147 -17.26 -7.33 11.75
N ASN A 148 -16.66 -6.13 11.74
CA ASN A 148 -16.46 -5.25 12.91
C ASN A 148 -15.82 -5.90 14.16
N GLN A 149 -15.18 -7.07 14.03
CA GLN A 149 -14.59 -7.82 15.16
C GLN A 149 -13.06 -7.86 15.15
N ASN A 150 -12.43 -7.32 14.11
CA ASN A 150 -11.00 -7.44 13.88
C ASN A 150 -10.40 -6.03 13.96
N SER A 151 -9.46 -5.86 14.85
CA SER A 151 -8.65 -4.65 14.97
C SER A 151 -7.39 -4.78 14.10
N LEU A 152 -6.84 -3.62 13.72
CA LEU A 152 -5.49 -3.56 13.19
C LEU A 152 -4.50 -3.78 14.35
N GLU A 153 -3.53 -4.68 14.17
CA GLU A 153 -2.57 -5.02 15.22
C GLU A 153 -1.12 -4.83 14.75
N LYS A 154 -0.23 -4.33 15.63
CA LYS A 154 1.21 -4.30 15.37
C LYS A 154 1.58 -3.60 14.06
N VAL A 155 0.95 -2.45 13.82
CA VAL A 155 1.26 -1.59 12.68
C VAL A 155 1.96 -0.35 13.19
N SER A 156 3.16 -0.07 12.70
CA SER A 156 3.93 1.07 13.18
C SER A 156 4.68 1.80 12.08
N GLY A 157 5.13 3.02 12.38
CA GLY A 157 6.04 3.76 11.53
C GLY A 157 5.53 5.12 11.08
N ASP A 158 6.22 5.66 10.09
CA ASP A 158 6.00 7.02 9.61
C ASP A 158 5.73 7.03 8.10
N ILE A 159 4.69 7.77 7.71
CA ILE A 159 4.32 7.99 6.31
C ILE A 159 4.13 9.48 6.07
N ALA A 160 4.94 10.02 5.15
CA ALA A 160 4.75 11.36 4.62
C ALA A 160 3.76 11.33 3.45
N VAL A 161 2.75 12.20 3.48
CA VAL A 161 1.66 12.23 2.49
C VAL A 161 1.72 13.53 1.71
N ILE A 162 1.96 13.40 0.41
CA ILE A 162 2.00 14.50 -0.54
C ILE A 162 0.61 14.60 -1.17
N SER A 163 -0.21 15.52 -0.66
CA SER A 163 -1.60 15.70 -1.08
C SER A 163 -2.07 17.15 -0.87
N PRO A 164 -2.97 17.68 -1.72
CA PRO A 164 -3.70 18.92 -1.43
C PRO A 164 -4.72 18.76 -0.29
N HIS A 165 -4.90 17.55 0.25
CA HIS A 165 -5.87 17.24 1.29
C HIS A 165 -5.18 16.77 2.57
N GLU A 166 -5.81 17.04 3.71
CA GLU A 166 -5.35 16.55 4.99
C GLU A 166 -5.36 15.02 5.02
N PRO A 167 -4.25 14.37 5.41
CA PRO A 167 -4.17 12.92 5.49
C PRO A 167 -5.17 12.34 6.50
N LYS A 168 -5.79 11.23 6.14
CA LYS A 168 -6.74 10.51 7.00
C LYS A 168 -6.37 9.04 7.08
N ILE A 169 -6.52 8.45 8.26
CA ILE A 169 -6.44 7.01 8.46
C ILE A 169 -7.79 6.49 8.99
N ARG A 170 -8.15 5.26 8.63
CA ARG A 170 -9.33 4.56 9.15
C ARG A 170 -8.95 3.11 9.46
N ILE A 171 -8.57 2.85 10.70
CA ILE A 171 -7.95 1.58 11.12
C ILE A 171 -8.87 0.68 11.98
N GLY A 172 -10.18 0.95 11.99
CA GLY A 172 -11.15 0.22 12.81
C GLY A 172 -11.25 0.72 14.25
N GLN A 173 -11.97 -0.04 15.08
CA GLN A 173 -12.08 0.19 16.52
C GLN A 173 -11.00 -0.61 17.25
N ASP A 174 -10.56 -0.09 18.41
CA ASP A 174 -9.65 -0.76 19.34
C ASP A 174 -8.36 -1.34 18.72
N PRO A 175 -7.55 -0.53 18.00
CA PRO A 175 -6.28 -0.99 17.47
C PRO A 175 -5.32 -1.43 18.60
N ILE A 176 -4.56 -2.51 18.36
CA ILE A 176 -3.64 -3.08 19.36
C ILE A 176 -2.21 -2.87 18.88
N ASP A 177 -1.37 -2.23 19.71
CA ASP A 177 0.04 -1.94 19.37
C ASP A 177 0.18 -1.24 18.00
N VAL A 178 -0.70 -0.27 17.72
CA VAL A 178 -0.62 0.57 16.52
C VAL A 178 -0.01 1.92 16.86
N ASP A 179 1.17 2.19 16.31
CA ASP A 179 1.95 3.42 16.51
C ASP A 179 2.37 3.97 15.15
N LEU A 180 1.41 4.59 14.47
CA LEU A 180 1.53 5.01 13.08
C LEU A 180 1.34 6.52 12.95
N GLU A 181 2.40 7.20 12.53
CA GLU A 181 2.38 8.64 12.25
C GLU A 181 2.14 8.86 10.75
N VAL A 182 1.10 9.61 10.40
CA VAL A 182 0.81 10.01 9.02
C VAL A 182 0.80 11.52 8.96
N THR A 183 1.82 12.10 8.33
CA THR A 183 2.03 13.54 8.29
C THR A 183 1.80 14.08 6.88
N GLN A 184 1.27 15.30 6.78
CA GLN A 184 1.18 15.97 5.49
C GLN A 184 2.55 16.56 5.15
N ALA A 185 3.14 16.11 4.03
CA ALA A 185 4.32 16.73 3.48
C ALA A 185 3.94 18.03 2.75
N LYS A 186 4.78 19.06 2.88
CA LYS A 186 4.57 20.31 2.15
C LYS A 186 4.74 20.06 0.66
N TRP A 187 3.75 20.52 -0.12
CA TRP A 187 3.85 20.59 -1.57
C TRP A 187 4.79 21.75 -1.94
N GLU A 188 6.10 21.52 -1.84
CA GLU A 188 7.07 22.47 -2.38
C GLU A 188 7.18 22.21 -3.88
N ILE A 189 6.35 22.90 -4.66
CA ILE A 189 6.63 23.06 -6.09
C ILE A 189 7.90 23.91 -6.15
N GLU A 190 9.06 23.30 -6.33
CA GLU A 190 10.16 24.05 -6.91
C GLU A 190 9.64 24.58 -8.25
N LYS A 191 9.44 25.90 -8.34
CA LYS A 191 9.18 26.55 -9.62
C LYS A 191 10.39 26.23 -10.48
N VAL A 192 10.22 25.29 -11.41
CA VAL A 192 11.17 25.12 -12.51
C VAL A 192 11.09 26.43 -13.28
N GLU A 193 12.09 27.29 -13.11
CA GLU A 193 12.21 28.48 -13.95
C GLU A 193 12.31 28.00 -15.39
N ASP A 194 11.36 28.43 -16.23
CA ASP A 194 11.40 28.20 -17.68
C ASP A 194 12.76 28.67 -18.18
N LYS A 195 13.67 27.73 -18.43
CA LYS A 195 14.89 28.04 -19.15
C LYS A 195 14.43 28.38 -20.57
N PRO A 196 14.78 29.57 -21.11
CA PRO A 196 14.44 29.89 -22.48
C PRO A 196 14.97 28.78 -23.39
N ASP A 197 14.12 28.27 -24.26
CA ASP A 197 14.47 27.23 -25.22
C ASP A 197 15.76 27.61 -25.94
N ALA A 198 16.79 26.78 -25.78
CA ALA A 198 18.11 27.00 -26.38
C ALA A 198 18.10 26.92 -27.92
N ASP A 199 16.94 26.59 -28.51
CA ASP A 199 16.73 26.39 -29.95
C ASP A 199 15.85 27.48 -30.58
N ALA A 200 15.60 28.60 -29.89
CA ALA A 200 14.95 29.78 -30.47
C ALA A 200 15.96 30.71 -31.16
N GLU A 201 16.64 30.22 -32.21
CA GLU A 201 17.38 31.04 -33.20
C GLU A 201 17.04 30.64 -34.64
#